data_AF-A0A3R0PU43-F1
#
_entry.id   AF-A0A3R0PU43-F1
#
_cell.length_a   1.000
_cell.length_b   1.000
_cell.length_c   1.000
_cell.angle_alpha   90.00
_cell.angle_beta   90.00
_cell.angle_gamma   90.00
#
_symmetry.space_group_name_H-M   'P 1'
#
loop_
_entity.id
_entity.type
_entity.pdbx_description
1 polymer ?
#
loop_
_entity_poly.entity_id
_entity_poly.type
_entity_poly.pdbx_seq_one_letter_code
_entity_poly.pdbx_strand_id
1 'polypeptide(L)' 'MIQAEKPGAEPESLEIQWQENKASPGRFCPLVPFVEGDKLSPRLVTDDDVPDTCISRAEYEDIKQ' A
#
# COMPACT_ATOMS: atom_id res chain seq x y z
N MET A 1 -24.15 9.49 10.42
CA MET A 1 -23.76 10.85 10.02
C MET A 1 -22.43 10.72 9.29
N ILE A 2 -22.41 10.90 7.97
CA ILE A 2 -21.15 10.94 7.21
C ILE A 2 -20.76 12.41 7.21
N GLN A 3 -19.71 12.76 7.96
CA GLN A 3 -19.20 14.13 8.00
C GLN A 3 -18.54 14.42 6.65
N ALA A 4 -19.06 15.41 5.94
CA ALA A 4 -18.40 15.96 4.77
C ALA A 4 -17.05 16.53 5.23
N GLU A 5 -15.97 15.98 4.69
CA GLU A 5 -14.61 16.48 4.91
C GLU A 5 -14.59 17.99 4.63
N LYS A 6 -14.14 18.78 5.60
CA LYS A 6 -14.09 20.25 5.45
C LYS A 6 -13.12 20.56 4.30
N PRO A 7 -13.52 21.34 3.28
CA PRO A 7 -12.60 21.75 2.22
C PRO A 7 -11.44 22.52 2.85
N GLY A 8 -10.22 21.97 2.73
CA GLY A 8 -8.99 22.51 3.32
C GLY A 8 -8.37 21.67 4.44
N ALA A 9 -8.95 20.54 4.83
CA ALA A 9 -8.21 19.54 5.60
C ALA A 9 -7.11 18.93 4.71
N GLU A 10 -5.88 18.91 5.20
CA GLU A 10 -4.82 18.13 4.54
C GLU A 10 -5.27 16.68 4.46
N PRO A 11 -5.09 16.01 3.31
CA PRO A 11 -5.45 14.60 3.18
C PRO A 11 -4.73 13.81 4.27
N GLU A 12 -5.47 12.91 4.94
CA GLU A 12 -4.84 12.01 5.90
C GLU A 12 -3.73 11.23 5.20
N SER A 13 -2.52 11.32 5.75
CA SER A 13 -1.38 10.54 5.25
C SER A 13 -1.62 9.08 5.59
N LEU A 14 -2.02 8.30 4.60
CA LEU A 14 -2.14 6.85 4.72
C LEU A 14 -0.74 6.24 4.70
N GLU A 15 -0.33 5.67 5.83
CA GLU A 15 0.91 4.89 5.91
C GLU A 15 0.78 3.66 4.99
N ILE A 16 1.64 3.60 3.97
CA ILE A 16 1.69 2.46 3.06
C ILE A 16 2.42 1.33 3.76
N GLN A 17 1.68 0.25 4.05
CA GLN A 17 2.26 -0.98 4.55
C GLN A 17 2.92 -1.74 3.39
N TRP A 18 4.01 -2.43 3.69
CA TRP A 18 4.73 -3.25 2.72
C TRP A 18 4.78 -4.70 3.19
N GLN A 19 4.69 -5.65 2.26
CA GLN A 19 4.75 -7.08 2.55
C GLN A 19 5.63 -7.79 1.54
N GLU A 20 6.36 -8.82 1.98
CA GLU A 20 7.12 -9.67 1.08
C GLU A 20 6.20 -10.43 0.11
N ASN A 21 6.54 -10.39 -1.18
CA ASN A 21 5.85 -11.15 -2.21
C ASN A 21 6.28 -12.62 -2.14
N LYS A 22 5.34 -13.51 -1.82
CA LYS A 22 5.60 -14.96 -1.73
C LYS A 22 6.02 -15.57 -3.07
N ALA A 23 5.61 -14.99 -4.19
CA ALA A 23 5.98 -15.45 -5.53
C ALA A 23 7.39 -14.98 -5.93
N SER A 24 7.93 -13.95 -5.30
CA SER A 24 9.26 -13.39 -5.58
C SER A 24 9.96 -13.04 -4.26
N PRO A 25 10.56 -14.04 -3.58
CA PRO A 25 11.23 -13.83 -2.30
C PRO A 25 12.29 -12.72 -2.38
N GLY A 26 12.33 -11.85 -1.37
CA GLY A 26 13.23 -10.68 -1.35
C GLY A 26 12.69 -9.44 -2.06
N ARG A 27 11.52 -9.51 -2.71
CA ARG A 27 10.76 -8.35 -3.21
C ARG A 27 9.63 -8.01 -2.24
N PHE A 28 9.54 -6.74 -1.85
CA PHE A 28 8.50 -6.20 -0.99
C PHE A 28 7.57 -5.33 -1.81
N CYS A 29 6.27 -5.55 -1.68
CA CYS A 29 5.26 -4.87 -2.48
C CYS A 29 4.28 -4.13 -1.56
N PRO A 30 3.68 -3.03 -2.02
CA PRO A 30 2.78 -2.25 -1.19
C PRO A 30 1.45 -2.99 -0.97
N LEU A 31 0.96 -2.92 0.26
CA LEU A 31 -0.40 -3.28 0.64
C LEU A 31 -1.26 -2.02 0.54
N VAL A 32 -2.17 -2.01 -0.43
CA VAL A 32 -3.09 -0.89 -0.63
C VAL A 32 -4.49 -1.26 -0.14
N PRO A 33 -5.22 -0.32 0.49
CA PRO A 33 -6.63 -0.55 0.80
C PRO A 33 -7.43 -0.66 -0.50
N PHE A 34 -8.18 -1.75 -0.66
CA PHE A 34 -9.05 -1.99 -1.80
C PHE A 34 -10.50 -2.06 -1.34
N VAL A 35 -11.39 -1.35 -2.03
CA VAL A 35 -12.82 -1.32 -1.73
C VAL A 35 -13.54 -2.30 -2.65
N GLU A 36 -14.14 -3.34 -2.09
CA GLU A 36 -15.00 -4.29 -2.79
C GLU A 36 -16.42 -4.23 -2.20
N GLY A 37 -17.32 -3.52 -2.90
CA GLY A 37 -18.64 -3.20 -2.37
C GLY A 37 -18.54 -2.34 -1.11
N ASP A 38 -19.09 -2.84 0.00
CA ASP A 38 -19.04 -2.18 1.31
C ASP A 38 -17.84 -2.61 2.18
N LYS A 39 -16.90 -3.40 1.64
CA LYS A 39 -15.74 -3.91 2.39
C LYS A 39 -14.44 -3.25 1.96
N LEU A 40 -13.69 -2.78 2.95
CA LEU A 40 -12.28 -2.41 2.79
C LEU A 40 -11.42 -3.65 3.08
N SER A 41 -10.59 -4.06 2.14
CA SER A 41 -9.66 -5.18 2.31
C SER A 41 -8.30 -4.81 1.75
N PRO A 42 -7.19 -5.04 2.48
CA PRO A 42 -5.87 -4.77 1.95
C PRO A 42 -5.54 -5.77 0.84
N ARG A 43 -4.99 -5.27 -0.27
CA ARG A 43 -4.51 -6.08 -1.39
C ARG A 43 -3.05 -5.78 -1.66
N LEU A 44 -2.27 -6.83 -1.90
CA LEU A 44 -0.89 -6.70 -2.35
C LEU A 44 -0.88 -6.34 -3.84
N VAL A 45 -0.24 -5.23 -4.19
CA VAL A 45 -0.06 -4.79 -5.58
C VAL A 45 1.32 -5.22 -6.03
N THR A 46 1.40 -6.08 -7.03
CA THR A 46 2.65 -6.68 -7.50
C THR A 46 3.14 -6.04 -8.79
N ASP A 47 4.36 -6.37 -9.22
CA ASP A 47 4.92 -5.90 -10.49
C ASP A 47 4.09 -6.35 -11.72
N ASP A 48 3.28 -7.40 -11.59
CA ASP A 48 2.30 -7.83 -12.61
C ASP A 48 1.08 -6.90 -12.69
N ASP A 49 0.70 -6.25 -11.58
CA ASP A 49 -0.39 -5.28 -11.53
C ASP A 49 0.10 -3.89 -11.98
N VAL A 50 1.26 -3.46 -11.46
CA VAL A 50 1.89 -2.16 -11.75
C VAL A 50 3.41 -2.35 -11.84
N PRO A 51 4.04 -2.09 -13.00
CA PRO A 51 5.49 -2.25 -13.15
C PRO A 51 6.28 -1.40 -12.14
N ASP A 52 7.40 -1.95 -11.68
CA ASP A 52 8.34 -1.29 -10.76
C ASP A 52 7.71 -0.85 -9.42
N THR A 53 6.60 -1.48 -9.02
CA THR A 53 5.92 -1.14 -7.75
C THR A 53 6.56 -1.81 -6.54
N CYS A 54 7.22 -2.95 -6.73
CA CYS A 54 7.87 -3.65 -5.64
C CYS A 54 9.31 -3.17 -5.48
N ILE A 55 9.78 -3.15 -4.24
CA ILE A 55 11.13 -2.75 -3.86
C ILE A 55 11.95 -3.95 -3.41
N SER A 56 13.27 -3.84 -3.45
CA SER A 56 14.15 -4.85 -2.87
C SER A 56 14.10 -4.84 -1.35
N ARG A 57 14.55 -5.94 -0.72
CA ARG A 57 14.72 -5.98 0.75
C ARG A 57 15.61 -4.84 1.28
N ALA A 58 16.66 -4.47 0.56
CA ALA A 58 17.57 -3.42 1.00
C ALA A 58 16.85 -2.06 1.08
N GLU A 59 16.05 -1.75 0.06
CA GLU A 59 15.21 -0.54 0.03
C GLU A 59 14.12 -0.59 1.10
N TYR A 60 13.49 -1.76 1.33
CA TYR A 60 12.49 -1.92 2.38
C TYR A 60 13.07 -1.64 3.79
N GLU A 61 14.26 -2.16 4.08
CA GLU A 61 14.91 -1.91 5.38
C GLU A 61 15.36 -0.45 5.55
N ASP A 62 15.67 0.25 4.46
CA ASP A 62 16.01 1.69 4.46
C ASP A 62 14.78 2.55 4.81
N ILE A 63 13.62 2.28 4.20
CA ILE A 63 12.38 3.04 4.45
C ILE A 63 11.70 2.73 5.79
N LYS A 64 12.13 1.67 6.47
CA LYS A 64 11.59 1.27 7.78
C LYS A 64 12.32 1.94 8.95
N GLN A 65 13.49 2.55 8.71
CA GLN A 65 14.25 3.29 9.74
C GLN A 65 13.65 4.66 10.05
#